data_AF-A0A7X0X9M6-F1
#
_entry.id   AF-A0A7X0X9M6-F1
#
_cell.length_a   1.000
_cell.length_b   1.000
_cell.length_c   1.000
_cell.angle_alpha   90.00
_cell.angle_beta   90.00
_cell.angle_gamma   90.00
#
_symmetry.space_group_name_H-M   'P 1'
#
loop_
_entity.id
_entity.type
_entity.pdbx_description
1 polymer ?
#
loop_
_entity_poly.entity_id
_entity_poly.type
_entity_poly.pdbx_seq_one_letter_code
_entity_poly.pdbx_strand_id
1 'polypeptide(L)'
;MNLLDEFLNEHAITRYRLAKISGISNQLLLLYTKKGLDEYPVWLLRALAAATDQTTEEVLHKLEVIEVKHDNLYGIRSFLKKYDCSFLQEELNLYRAFRAVEALDMELENMEFDRFEKEEHLNIEKDVQKALKNAVKTIDTIRKKKINGDFEEK
;
A
#
# COMPACT_ATOMS: atom_id res chain seq x y z
N MET A 1 9.02 -9.84 0.03
CA MET A 1 9.49 -8.60 -0.64
C MET A 1 10.46 -7.90 0.31
N ASN A 2 11.48 -7.21 -0.21
CA ASN A 2 12.39 -6.39 0.58
C ASN A 2 12.25 -4.93 0.12
N LEU A 3 11.34 -4.20 0.77
CA LEU A 3 10.92 -2.86 0.36
C LEU A 3 12.09 -1.85 0.34
N LEU A 4 12.92 -1.86 1.40
CA LEU A 4 14.07 -0.98 1.50
C LEU A 4 15.06 -1.20 0.36
N ASP A 5 15.45 -2.46 0.10
CA ASP A 5 16.44 -2.72 -0.94
C ASP A 5 15.88 -2.43 -2.34
N GLU A 6 14.59 -2.67 -2.58
CA GLU A 6 13.95 -2.34 -3.86
C GLU A 6 13.98 -0.84 -4.12
N PHE A 7 13.57 -0.01 -3.14
CA PHE A 7 13.66 1.44 -3.24
C PHE A 7 15.09 1.91 -3.46
N LEU A 8 16.06 1.36 -2.73
CA LEU A 8 17.47 1.75 -2.87
C LEU A 8 18.03 1.38 -4.25
N ASN A 9 17.64 0.21 -4.79
CA ASN A 9 18.06 -0.25 -6.12
C ASN A 9 17.48 0.65 -7.23
N GLU A 10 16.23 1.12 -7.12
CA GLU A 10 15.64 2.05 -8.08
C GLU A 10 16.44 3.36 -8.21
N HIS A 11 17.17 3.76 -7.16
CA HIS A 11 18.00 4.97 -7.15
C HIS A 11 19.49 4.70 -7.27
N ALA A 12 19.88 3.45 -7.55
CA ALA A 12 21.28 3.01 -7.61
C ALA A 12 22.07 3.37 -6.33
N ILE A 13 21.42 3.25 -5.16
CA ILE A 13 22.01 3.46 -3.84
C ILE A 13 22.14 2.10 -3.14
N THR A 14 23.20 1.93 -2.36
CA THR A 14 23.35 0.76 -1.49
C THR A 14 23.04 1.12 -0.05
N ARG A 15 22.65 0.13 0.77
CA ARG A 15 22.53 0.30 2.23
C ARG A 15 23.80 0.88 2.85
N TYR A 16 24.97 0.49 2.35
CA TYR A 16 26.25 1.04 2.78
C TYR A 16 26.35 2.56 2.53
N ARG A 17 25.91 3.02 1.35
CA ARG A 17 25.89 4.46 1.03
C ARG A 17 24.87 5.21 1.89
N LEU A 18 23.68 4.64 2.10
CA LEU A 18 22.67 5.19 3.01
C LEU A 18 23.22 5.32 4.45
N ALA A 19 23.86 4.26 4.96
CA ALA A 19 24.49 4.25 6.28
C ALA A 19 25.54 5.36 6.43
N LYS A 20 26.37 5.55 5.39
CA LYS A 20 27.41 6.60 5.39
C LYS A 20 26.83 8.02 5.40
N ILE A 21 25.72 8.26 4.70
CA ILE A 21 25.08 9.58 4.63
C ILE A 21 24.32 9.90 5.91
N SER A 22 23.58 8.92 6.43
CA SER A 22 22.64 9.12 7.54
C SER A 22 23.25 8.89 8.93
N GLY A 23 24.43 8.26 9.00
CA GLY A 23 25.03 7.80 10.26
C GLY A 23 24.33 6.57 10.85
N ILE A 24 23.35 5.97 10.16
CA ILE A 24 22.62 4.80 10.62
C ILE A 24 23.47 3.54 10.44
N SER A 25 23.48 2.65 11.43
CA SER A 25 24.22 1.39 11.32
C SER A 25 23.62 0.47 10.25
N ASN A 26 24.48 -0.23 9.50
CA ASN A 26 24.04 -1.24 8.53
C ASN A 26 23.22 -2.36 9.19
N GLN A 27 23.48 -2.68 10.47
CA GLN A 27 22.70 -3.66 11.23
C GLN A 27 21.26 -3.20 11.42
N LEU A 28 21.04 -1.92 11.75
CA LEU A 28 19.70 -1.37 11.88
C LEU A 28 18.97 -1.34 10.53
N LEU A 29 19.64 -0.92 9.45
CA LEU A 29 19.06 -0.96 8.10
C LEU A 29 18.66 -2.38 7.68
N LEU A 30 19.46 -3.39 8.06
CA LEU A 30 19.12 -4.79 7.79
C LEU A 30 17.83 -5.23 8.50
N LEU A 31 17.52 -4.71 9.68
CA LEU A 31 16.24 -5.03 10.34
C LEU A 31 15.05 -4.52 9.53
N TYR A 32 15.17 -3.33 8.92
CA TYR A 32 14.09 -2.73 8.11
C TYR A 32 13.89 -3.40 6.75
N THR A 33 14.83 -4.21 6.27
CA THR A 33 14.63 -5.04 5.06
C THR A 33 13.57 -6.12 5.21
N LYS A 34 13.21 -6.46 6.46
CA LYS A 34 12.21 -7.49 6.79
C LYS A 34 10.85 -6.91 7.22
N LYS A 35 10.75 -5.59 7.31
CA LYS A 35 9.59 -4.86 7.83
C LYS A 35 8.73 -4.33 6.69
N GLY A 36 7.43 -4.21 6.93
CA GLY A 36 6.50 -3.49 6.05
C GLY A 36 6.65 -1.97 6.20
N LEU A 37 6.04 -1.22 5.27
CA LEU A 37 6.07 0.25 5.31
C LEU A 37 5.42 0.83 6.58
N ASP A 38 4.41 0.15 7.12
CA ASP A 38 3.73 0.49 8.37
C ASP A 38 4.67 0.55 9.58
N GLU A 39 5.75 -0.23 9.56
CA GLU A 39 6.77 -0.24 10.61
C GLU A 39 7.92 0.75 10.36
N TYR A 40 7.92 1.49 9.24
CA TYR A 40 9.01 2.41 8.91
C TYR A 40 8.86 3.72 9.67
N PRO A 41 9.84 4.08 10.52
CA PRO A 41 9.78 5.34 11.24
C PRO A 41 10.06 6.52 10.32
N VAL A 42 9.51 7.68 10.67
CA VAL A 42 9.70 8.94 9.93
C VAL A 42 11.19 9.29 9.73
N TRP A 43 12.06 8.97 10.68
CA TRP A 43 13.49 9.24 10.53
C TRP A 43 14.13 8.42 9.39
N LEU A 44 13.64 7.21 9.12
CA LEU A 44 14.14 6.38 8.01
C LEU A 44 13.72 6.99 6.68
N LEU A 45 12.47 7.46 6.59
CA LEU A 45 11.97 8.18 5.40
C LEU A 45 12.78 9.46 5.15
N ARG A 46 13.12 10.21 6.20
CA ARG A 46 13.99 11.40 6.10
C ARG A 46 15.42 11.05 5.66
N ALA A 47 15.97 9.93 6.14
CA ALA A 47 17.29 9.47 5.72
C ALA A 47 17.31 9.07 4.24
N LEU A 48 16.27 8.38 3.78
CA LEU A 48 16.10 8.04 2.36
C LEU A 48 15.93 9.29 1.49
N ALA A 49 15.12 10.26 1.94
CA ALA A 49 14.93 11.55 1.28
C ALA A 49 16.26 12.30 1.10
N ALA A 50 17.04 12.42 2.18
CA ALA A 50 18.36 13.04 2.13
C ALA A 50 19.34 12.29 1.22
N ALA A 51 19.28 10.95 1.16
CA ALA A 51 20.17 10.15 0.32
C ALA A 51 19.81 10.21 -1.17
N THR A 52 18.56 10.54 -1.50
CA THR A 52 18.00 10.50 -2.87
C THR A 52 17.70 11.86 -3.47
N ASP A 53 17.94 12.95 -2.72
CA ASP A 53 17.55 14.32 -3.09
C ASP A 53 16.05 14.43 -3.40
N GLN A 54 15.25 13.78 -2.57
CA GLN A 54 13.79 13.79 -2.64
C GLN A 54 13.20 14.35 -1.36
N THR A 55 11.94 14.78 -1.43
CA THR A 55 11.14 15.08 -0.24
C THR A 55 10.72 13.79 0.48
N THR A 56 10.43 13.89 1.78
CA THR A 56 9.90 12.74 2.55
C THR A 56 8.57 12.22 1.99
N GLU A 57 7.74 13.11 1.42
CA GLU A 57 6.48 12.74 0.77
C GLU A 57 6.70 11.92 -0.49
N GLU A 58 7.63 12.33 -1.37
CA GLU A 58 7.97 11.57 -2.58
C GLU A 58 8.55 10.20 -2.25
N VAL A 59 9.37 10.11 -1.19
CA VAL A 59 9.90 8.82 -0.70
C VAL A 59 8.77 7.93 -0.21
N LEU A 60 7.89 8.45 0.64
CA LEU A 60 6.74 7.70 1.15
C LEU A 60 5.87 7.19 0.00
N HIS A 61 5.53 8.07 -0.95
CA HIS A 61 4.74 7.71 -2.12
C HIS A 61 5.38 6.60 -2.96
N LYS A 62 6.68 6.67 -3.22
CA LYS A 62 7.40 5.62 -3.95
C LYS A 62 7.41 4.29 -3.20
N LEU A 63 7.62 4.31 -1.89
CA LEU A 63 7.57 3.11 -1.07
C LEU A 63 6.17 2.49 -1.07
N GLU A 64 5.10 3.29 -0.99
CA GLU A 64 3.73 2.79 -1.12
C GLU A 64 3.51 2.15 -2.50
N VAL A 65 3.99 2.77 -3.58
CA VAL A 65 3.89 2.21 -4.94
C VAL A 65 4.61 0.87 -5.05
N ILE A 66 5.79 0.72 -4.44
CA ILE A 66 6.51 -0.55 -4.42
C ILE A 66 5.71 -1.59 -3.63
N GLU A 67 5.29 -1.26 -2.40
CA GLU A 67 4.58 -2.20 -1.53
C GLU A 67 3.24 -2.65 -2.15
N VAL A 68 2.48 -1.73 -2.73
CA VAL A 68 1.21 -2.03 -3.42
C VAL A 68 1.36 -3.11 -4.47
N LYS A 69 2.43 -3.09 -5.28
CA LYS A 69 2.68 -4.10 -6.33
C LYS A 69 2.76 -5.52 -5.78
N HIS A 70 3.13 -5.67 -4.52
CA HIS A 70 3.28 -6.96 -3.84
C HIS A 70 2.18 -7.26 -2.82
N ASP A 71 1.36 -6.28 -2.46
CA ASP A 71 0.24 -6.42 -1.55
C ASP A 71 -0.90 -7.24 -2.19
N ASN A 72 -1.58 -8.06 -1.37
CA ASN A 72 -2.74 -8.85 -1.79
C ASN A 72 -4.00 -8.01 -1.96
N LEU A 73 -4.02 -6.80 -1.38
CA LEU A 73 -5.13 -5.85 -1.36
C LEU A 73 -6.44 -6.52 -0.92
N TYR A 74 -6.37 -7.33 0.15
CA TYR A 74 -7.53 -8.06 0.67
C TYR A 74 -8.26 -8.88 -0.41
N GLY A 75 -7.51 -9.62 -1.24
CA GLY A 75 -8.04 -10.45 -2.32
C GLY A 75 -8.19 -9.74 -3.66
N ILE A 76 -8.17 -8.41 -3.71
CA ILE A 76 -8.34 -7.63 -4.95
C ILE A 76 -7.21 -7.90 -5.96
N ARG A 77 -5.99 -8.21 -5.50
CA ARG A 77 -4.88 -8.55 -6.40
C ARG A 77 -5.23 -9.76 -7.29
N SER A 78 -5.93 -10.74 -6.75
CA SER A 78 -6.37 -11.93 -7.52
C SER A 78 -7.49 -11.60 -8.50
N PHE A 79 -8.44 -10.75 -8.09
CA PHE A 79 -9.51 -10.24 -8.93
C PHE A 79 -8.97 -9.46 -10.14
N LEU A 80 -7.99 -8.58 -9.93
CA LEU A 80 -7.35 -7.82 -11.02
C LEU A 80 -6.61 -8.72 -12.01
N LYS A 81 -5.88 -9.72 -11.51
CA LYS A 81 -5.20 -10.71 -12.36
C LYS A 81 -6.17 -11.51 -13.23
N LYS A 82 -7.35 -11.86 -12.69
CA LYS A 82 -8.37 -12.63 -13.43
C LYS A 82 -8.85 -11.91 -14.70
N TYR A 83 -8.93 -10.58 -14.65
CA TYR A 83 -9.40 -9.76 -15.77
C TYR A 83 -8.27 -9.01 -16.50
N ASP A 84 -7.02 -9.36 -16.25
CA ASP A 84 -5.82 -8.73 -16.84
C ASP A 84 -5.84 -7.19 -16.73
N CYS A 85 -6.29 -6.68 -15.58
CA CYS A 85 -6.44 -5.26 -15.32
C CYS A 85 -5.37 -4.77 -14.34
N SER A 86 -4.89 -3.54 -14.54
CA SER A 86 -4.06 -2.84 -13.55
C SER A 86 -4.39 -1.34 -13.54
N PHE A 87 -4.60 -0.81 -12.35
CA PHE A 87 -5.02 0.57 -12.13
C PHE A 87 -4.24 1.14 -10.94
N LEU A 88 -2.96 1.47 -11.15
CA LEU A 88 -2.05 1.83 -10.06
C LEU A 88 -2.61 2.89 -9.11
N GLN A 89 -3.30 3.91 -9.63
CA GLN A 89 -3.87 4.97 -8.79
C GLN A 89 -5.01 4.44 -7.91
N GLU A 90 -5.92 3.64 -8.46
CA GLU A 90 -7.02 3.02 -7.72
C GLU A 90 -6.51 1.98 -6.72
N GLU A 91 -5.53 1.16 -7.10
CA GLU A 91 -4.87 0.19 -6.22
C GLU A 91 -4.18 0.89 -5.03
N LEU A 92 -3.50 2.00 -5.28
CA LEU A 92 -2.85 2.80 -4.24
C LEU A 92 -3.88 3.46 -3.32
N ASN A 93 -4.96 4.02 -3.87
CA ASN A 93 -6.03 4.62 -3.07
C ASN A 93 -6.66 3.58 -2.13
N LEU A 94 -6.86 2.37 -2.63
CA LEU A 94 -7.41 1.26 -1.88
C LEU A 94 -6.45 0.77 -0.79
N TYR A 95 -5.17 0.59 -1.11
CA TYR A 95 -4.13 0.27 -0.14
C TYR A 95 -4.12 1.30 1.01
N ARG A 96 -4.11 2.60 0.70
CA ARG A 96 -4.16 3.67 1.72
C ARG A 96 -5.43 3.61 2.56
N ALA A 97 -6.58 3.31 1.94
CA ALA A 97 -7.84 3.17 2.65
C ALA A 97 -7.80 1.98 3.64
N PHE A 98 -7.21 0.85 3.25
CA PHE A 98 -7.00 -0.30 4.13
C PHE A 98 -6.08 0.02 5.30
N ARG A 99 -4.91 0.60 5.05
CA ARG A 99 -3.98 1.01 6.12
C ARG A 99 -4.62 1.98 7.11
N ALA A 100 -5.49 2.88 6.63
CA ALA A 100 -6.22 3.79 7.49
C ALA A 100 -7.29 3.11 8.37
N VAL A 101 -7.79 1.93 7.99
CA VAL A 101 -8.71 1.12 8.79
C VAL A 101 -7.96 0.21 9.75
N GLU A 102 -6.89 -0.43 9.29
CA GLU A 102 -5.99 -1.22 10.16
C GLU A 102 -5.43 -0.40 11.31
N ALA A 103 -5.10 0.88 11.06
CA ALA A 103 -4.65 1.82 12.09
C ALA A 103 -5.71 2.16 13.16
N LEU A 104 -6.96 1.72 12.98
CA LEU A 104 -8.04 1.80 13.98
C LEU A 104 -8.25 0.46 14.71
N ASP A 105 -7.28 -0.45 14.63
CA ASP A 105 -7.33 -1.81 15.19
C ASP A 105 -8.53 -2.62 14.70
N MET A 106 -8.96 -2.38 13.45
CA MET A 106 -10.06 -3.10 12.82
C MET A 106 -9.52 -4.24 11.96
N GLU A 107 -10.03 -5.44 12.19
CA GLU A 107 -9.79 -6.57 11.29
C GLU A 107 -10.67 -6.44 10.04
N LEU A 108 -10.06 -6.64 8.87
CA LEU A 108 -10.74 -6.64 7.59
C LEU A 108 -10.69 -8.03 6.98
N GLU A 109 -11.83 -8.50 6.46
CA GLU A 109 -11.89 -9.73 5.68
C GLU A 109 -11.50 -9.46 4.22
N ASN A 110 -11.14 -10.53 3.50
CA ASN A 110 -10.93 -10.44 2.07
C ASN A 110 -12.22 -9.99 1.37
N MET A 111 -12.08 -9.15 0.35
CA MET A 111 -13.20 -8.75 -0.49
C MET A 111 -13.55 -9.86 -1.49
N GLU A 112 -14.83 -10.18 -1.53
CA GLU A 112 -15.40 -11.13 -2.49
C GLU A 112 -16.18 -10.39 -3.59
N PHE A 113 -16.03 -10.87 -4.83
CA PHE A 113 -16.65 -10.27 -6.02
C PHE A 113 -17.68 -11.17 -6.69
N ASP A 114 -18.22 -12.17 -5.98
CA ASP A 114 -19.16 -13.19 -6.50
C ASP A 114 -20.29 -12.65 -7.35
N ARG A 115 -20.88 -11.52 -6.94
CA ARG A 115 -21.96 -10.88 -7.70
C ARG A 115 -21.44 -10.31 -9.02
N PHE A 116 -20.30 -9.63 -8.98
CA PHE A 116 -19.67 -9.07 -10.17
C PHE A 116 -19.42 -10.19 -11.19
N GLU A 117 -18.87 -11.33 -10.75
CA GLU A 117 -18.54 -12.45 -11.64
C GLU A 117 -19.75 -13.14 -12.29
N LYS A 118 -20.97 -12.91 -11.78
CA LYS A 118 -22.22 -13.45 -12.33
C LYS A 118 -22.93 -12.47 -13.27
N GLU A 119 -22.52 -11.20 -13.27
CA GLU A 119 -23.12 -10.16 -14.10
C GLU A 119 -22.48 -10.14 -15.50
N GLU A 120 -23.26 -9.78 -16.52
CA GLU A 120 -22.72 -9.55 -17.87
C GLU A 120 -22.05 -8.17 -17.94
N HIS A 121 -20.81 -8.16 -18.44
CA HIS A 121 -20.00 -6.94 -18.56
C HIS A 121 -19.87 -6.51 -20.01
N LEU A 122 -20.46 -5.36 -20.35
CA LEU A 122 -20.27 -4.73 -21.67
C LEU A 122 -18.84 -4.21 -21.85
N ASN A 123 -18.21 -3.76 -20.76
CA ASN A 123 -16.82 -3.33 -20.73
C ASN A 123 -16.18 -3.72 -19.40
N ILE A 124 -15.48 -4.85 -19.40
CA ILE A 124 -14.91 -5.43 -18.19
C ILE A 124 -13.92 -4.49 -17.50
N GLU A 125 -13.05 -3.82 -18.26
CA GLU A 125 -12.03 -2.92 -17.72
C GLU A 125 -12.67 -1.75 -16.95
N LYS A 126 -13.68 -1.10 -17.54
CA LYS A 126 -14.41 0.01 -16.90
C LYS A 126 -15.18 -0.47 -15.68
N ASP A 127 -15.78 -1.65 -15.75
CA ASP A 127 -16.56 -2.21 -14.64
C ASP A 127 -15.64 -2.60 -13.48
N VAL A 128 -14.48 -3.20 -13.74
CA VAL A 128 -13.44 -3.49 -12.74
C VAL A 128 -12.93 -2.19 -12.11
N GLN A 129 -12.58 -1.17 -12.90
CA GLN A 129 -12.13 0.12 -12.37
C GLN A 129 -13.20 0.77 -11.48
N LYS A 130 -14.47 0.67 -11.88
CA LYS A 130 -15.60 1.15 -11.08
C LYS A 130 -15.77 0.34 -9.78
N ALA A 131 -15.59 -0.97 -9.83
CA ALA A 131 -15.62 -1.83 -8.64
C ALA A 131 -14.54 -1.42 -7.63
N LEU A 132 -13.30 -1.14 -8.08
CA LEU A 132 -12.24 -0.61 -7.22
C LEU A 132 -12.61 0.73 -6.57
N LYS A 133 -13.14 1.68 -7.35
CA LYS A 133 -13.59 2.97 -6.82
C LYS A 133 -14.69 2.83 -5.78
N ASN A 134 -15.59 1.87 -5.98
CA ASN A 134 -16.63 1.56 -5.00
C ASN A 134 -16.06 0.90 -3.75
N ALA A 135 -15.09 -0.01 -3.88
CA ALA A 135 -14.40 -0.62 -2.74
C ALA A 135 -13.74 0.44 -1.84
N VAL A 136 -13.01 1.41 -2.42
CA VAL A 136 -12.43 2.54 -1.67
C VAL A 136 -13.50 3.28 -0.87
N LYS A 137 -14.64 3.61 -1.49
CA LYS A 137 -15.75 4.30 -0.82
C LYS A 137 -16.36 3.47 0.32
N THR A 138 -16.47 2.16 0.14
CA THR A 138 -16.97 1.25 1.18
C THR A 138 -16.03 1.26 2.38
N ILE A 139 -14.72 1.13 2.16
CA ILE A 139 -13.71 1.17 3.22
C ILE A 139 -13.68 2.53 3.93
N ASP A 140 -13.76 3.64 3.19
CA ASP A 140 -13.88 4.97 3.77
C ASP A 140 -15.14 5.14 4.63
N THR A 141 -16.26 4.55 4.20
CA THR A 141 -17.51 4.54 4.96
C THR A 141 -17.35 3.76 6.26
N ILE A 142 -16.73 2.58 6.21
CA ILE A 142 -16.41 1.75 7.37
C ILE A 142 -15.55 2.55 8.37
N ARG A 143 -14.46 3.15 7.89
CA ARG A 143 -13.58 4.00 8.69
C ARG A 143 -14.34 5.12 9.40
N LYS A 144 -15.18 5.85 8.65
CA LYS A 144 -15.97 6.96 9.19
C LYS A 144 -16.96 6.50 10.27
N LYS A 145 -17.63 5.37 10.06
CA LYS A 145 -18.54 4.80 11.06
C LYS A 145 -17.79 4.45 12.35
N LYS A 146 -16.61 3.85 12.27
CA LYS A 146 -15.79 3.54 13.46
C LYS A 146 -15.38 4.81 14.21
N ILE A 147 -14.89 5.83 13.49
CA ILE A 147 -14.50 7.12 14.08
C ILE A 147 -15.69 7.81 14.77
N ASN A 148 -16.89 7.72 14.20
CA ASN A 148 -18.09 8.35 14.75
C ASN A 148 -18.74 7.55 15.88
N GLY A 149 -18.30 6.31 16.14
CA GLY A 149 -18.93 5.41 17.11
C GLY A 149 -20.19 4.69 16.60
N ASP A 150 -20.50 4.79 15.31
CA ASP A 150 -21.66 4.16 14.65
C ASP A 150 -21.34 2.77 14.08
N PHE A 151 -20.22 2.16 14.49
CA PHE A 151 -19.78 0.86 13.99
C PHE A 151 -20.20 -0.26 14.94
N GLU A 152 -21.20 -1.02 14.54
CA GLU A 152 -21.58 -2.27 15.22
C GLU A 152 -20.63 -3.38 14.78
N GLU A 153 -19.78 -3.85 15.68
CA GLU A 153 -19.04 -5.12 15.50
C GLU A 153 -20.06 -6.25 15.53
N LYS A 154 -20.19 -6.96 14.40
CA LYS A 154 -21.05 -8.14 14.29
C LYS A 154 -20.31 -9.39 14.72
#